data_AF-A0AAV4J2R9-F1
#
_entry.id   AF-A0AAV4J2R9-F1
#
_cell.length_a   1.000
_cell.length_b   1.000
_cell.length_c   1.000
_cell.angle_alpha   90.00
_cell.angle_beta   90.00
_cell.angle_gamma   90.00
#
_symmetry.space_group_name_H-M   'P 1'
#
loop_
_entity.id
_entity.type
_entity.pdbx_description
1 polymer ?
#
loop_
_entity_poly.entity_id
_entity_poly.type
_entity_poly.pdbx_seq_one_letter_code
_entity_poly.pdbx_strand_id
1 'polypeptide(L)'
;MWCYRRVLRISWKEYKTNEEVLQAADVTERLLDQLIKRKLRYAGHVIRGSSGHLLQLALKSRIEGRRGIGRPERSWSDDTKQWTHYRTYGEIKQKAESRQKWRVMVVDLWTEESN
;
A
#
# COMPACT_ATOMS: atom_id res chain seq x y z
N MET A 1 -12.14 -11.82 -7.04
CA MET A 1 -13.28 -12.12 -7.93
C MET A 1 -14.44 -12.81 -7.22
N TRP A 2 -14.20 -13.81 -6.38
CA TRP A 2 -15.26 -14.55 -5.68
C TRP A 2 -16.24 -13.66 -4.90
N CYS A 3 -15.74 -12.71 -4.09
CA CYS A 3 -16.61 -11.78 -3.34
C CYS A 3 -17.54 -10.97 -4.25
N TYR A 4 -17.00 -10.39 -5.32
CA TYR A 4 -17.80 -9.62 -6.29
C TYR A 4 -18.84 -10.48 -6.98
N ARG A 5 -18.47 -11.68 -7.46
CA ARG A 5 -19.43 -12.61 -8.08
C ARG A 5 -20.55 -13.01 -7.13
N ARG A 6 -20.25 -13.20 -5.83
CA ARG A 6 -21.26 -13.53 -4.82
C ARG A 6 -22.21 -12.35 -4.54
N VAL A 7 -21.68 -11.14 -4.37
CA VAL A 7 -22.48 -9.93 -4.13
C VAL A 7 -23.40 -9.64 -5.32
N LEU A 8 -22.87 -9.75 -6.54
CA LEU A 8 -23.61 -9.54 -7.79
C LEU A 8 -24.45 -10.75 -8.22
N ARG A 9 -24.42 -11.85 -7.45
CA ARG A 9 -25.12 -13.12 -7.76
C ARG A 9 -24.80 -13.70 -9.14
N ILE A 10 -23.59 -13.49 -9.63
CA ILE A 10 -23.13 -13.98 -10.94
C ILE A 10 -22.84 -15.48 -10.84
N SER A 11 -23.60 -16.26 -11.60
CA SER A 11 -23.42 -17.70 -11.73
C SER A 11 -22.17 -18.02 -12.57
N TRP A 12 -21.53 -19.15 -12.28
CA TRP A 12 -20.42 -19.65 -13.11
C TRP A 12 -20.89 -19.96 -14.55
N LYS A 13 -22.17 -20.28 -14.73
CA LYS A 13 -22.80 -20.57 -16.04
C LYS A 13 -22.91 -19.35 -16.95
N GLU A 14 -22.77 -18.14 -16.40
CA GLU A 14 -22.80 -16.91 -17.19
C GLU A 14 -21.47 -16.65 -17.91
N TYR A 15 -20.41 -17.41 -17.61
CA TYR A 15 -19.08 -17.30 -18.24
C TYR A 15 -18.50 -15.89 -18.30
N LYS A 16 -18.96 -14.97 -17.43
CA LYS A 16 -18.48 -13.59 -17.40
C LYS A 16 -17.00 -13.49 -17.12
N THR A 17 -16.31 -12.64 -17.87
CA THR A 17 -14.89 -12.36 -17.65
C THR A 17 -14.69 -11.60 -16.34
N ASN A 18 -13.44 -11.55 -15.86
CA ASN A 18 -13.12 -10.80 -14.65
C ASN A 18 -13.29 -9.29 -14.83
N GLU A 19 -13.10 -8.78 -16.04
CA GLU A 19 -13.30 -7.37 -16.39
C GLU A 19 -14.78 -7.00 -16.33
N GLU A 20 -15.66 -7.81 -16.92
CA GLU A 20 -17.11 -7.61 -16.87
C GLU A 20 -17.65 -7.64 -15.45
N VAL A 21 -17.12 -8.52 -14.59
CA VAL A 21 -17.49 -8.59 -13.17
C VAL A 21 -17.08 -7.32 -12.43
N LEU A 22 -15.91 -6.75 -12.72
CA LEU A 22 -15.45 -5.51 -12.09
C LEU A 22 -16.24 -4.30 -12.60
N GLN A 23 -16.54 -4.25 -13.90
CA GLN A 23 -17.37 -3.21 -14.49
C GLN A 23 -18.80 -3.24 -13.91
N ALA A 24 -19.38 -4.43 -13.76
CA ALA A 24 -20.70 -4.59 -13.14
C ALA A 24 -20.71 -4.24 -11.64
N ALA A 25 -19.55 -4.37 -10.96
CA ALA A 25 -19.39 -3.95 -9.57
C ALA A 25 -19.12 -2.45 -9.41
N ASP A 26 -18.99 -1.69 -10.51
CA ASP A 26 -18.57 -0.29 -10.54
C ASP A 26 -17.25 -0.04 -9.76
N VAL A 27 -16.33 -0.99 -9.84
CA VAL A 27 -15.04 -0.93 -9.14
C VAL A 27 -14.04 -0.24 -10.04
N THR A 28 -13.82 1.05 -9.81
CA THR A 28 -12.86 1.89 -10.55
C THR A 28 -11.43 1.76 -10.02
N GLU A 29 -11.25 1.50 -8.72
CA GLU A 29 -9.93 1.23 -8.11
C GLU A 29 -9.94 -0.08 -7.34
N ARG A 30 -8.85 -0.85 -7.46
CA ARG A 30 -8.74 -2.09 -6.69
C ARG A 30 -8.56 -1.74 -5.22
N LEU A 31 -9.23 -2.51 -4.35
CA LEU A 31 -9.17 -2.32 -2.89
C LEU A 31 -7.73 -2.31 -2.37
N LEU A 32 -6.86 -3.13 -2.94
CA LEU A 32 -5.45 -3.20 -2.55
C LEU A 32 -4.74 -1.86 -2.79
N ASP A 33 -4.98 -1.22 -3.92
CA ASP A 33 -4.38 0.05 -4.31
C ASP A 33 -4.80 1.15 -3.32
N GLN A 34 -6.09 1.17 -2.96
CA GLN A 34 -6.62 2.05 -1.93
C GLN A 34 -5.98 1.82 -0.57
N LEU A 35 -5.80 0.56 -0.17
CA LEU A 35 -5.14 0.22 1.08
C LEU A 35 -3.68 0.66 1.09
N ILE A 36 -2.94 0.46 0.00
CA ILE A 36 -1.55 0.87 -0.11
C ILE A 36 -1.44 2.39 -0.06
N LYS A 37 -2.27 3.13 -0.80
CA LYS A 37 -2.34 4.61 -0.72
C LYS A 37 -2.56 5.09 0.71
N ARG A 38 -3.50 4.47 1.45
CA ARG A 38 -3.78 4.80 2.85
C ARG A 38 -2.57 4.50 3.75
N LYS A 39 -1.96 3.32 3.60
CA LYS A 39 -0.76 2.94 4.34
C LYS A 39 0.40 3.91 4.07
N LEU A 40 0.65 4.31 2.83
CA LEU A 40 1.71 5.26 2.49
C LEU A 40 1.44 6.66 3.05
N ARG A 41 0.20 7.17 2.97
CA ARG A 41 -0.17 8.44 3.61
C ARG A 41 0.11 8.43 5.11
N TYR A 42 -0.23 7.32 5.77
CA TYR A 42 0.02 7.14 7.19
C TYR A 42 1.52 7.01 7.49
N ALA A 43 2.28 6.29 6.67
CA ALA A 43 3.74 6.19 6.81
C ALA A 43 4.40 7.57 6.80
N GLY A 44 4.04 8.44 5.85
CA GLY A 44 4.56 9.81 5.83
C GLY A 44 4.15 10.64 7.06
N HIS A 45 2.96 10.41 7.61
CA HIS A 45 2.55 11.04 8.87
C HIS A 45 3.39 10.57 10.06
N VAL A 46 3.66 9.26 10.14
CA VAL A 46 4.52 8.67 11.18
C VAL A 46 5.93 9.23 11.08
N ILE A 47 6.54 9.17 9.89
CA ILE A 47 7.93 9.62 9.65
C ILE A 47 8.16 11.09 10.07
N ARG A 48 7.14 11.94 9.93
CA ARG A 48 7.20 13.37 10.25
C ARG A 48 7.18 13.72 11.73
N GLY A 49 7.02 12.77 12.64
CA GLY A 49 6.98 13.09 14.08
C GLY A 49 5.61 13.02 14.73
N SER A 50 4.56 13.21 13.93
CA SER A 50 3.23 13.60 14.44
C SER A 50 2.47 12.50 15.18
N SER A 51 2.83 11.23 14.97
CA SER A 51 2.19 10.07 15.60
C SER A 51 2.91 9.59 16.87
N GLY A 52 3.94 10.31 17.33
CA GLY A 52 4.74 9.93 18.49
C GLY A 52 6.01 9.14 18.14
N HIS A 53 6.95 9.12 19.10
CA HIS A 53 8.30 8.57 18.94
C HIS A 53 8.32 7.05 18.74
N LEU A 54 7.43 6.32 19.41
CA LEU A 54 7.38 4.85 19.34
C LEU A 54 7.07 4.35 17.92
N LEU A 55 6.09 4.94 17.25
CA LEU A 55 5.71 4.54 15.90
C LEU A 55 6.79 4.87 14.86
N GLN A 56 7.49 5.99 15.03
CA GLN A 56 8.67 6.31 14.22
C GLN A 56 9.78 5.30 14.42
N LEU A 57 10.05 4.90 15.67
CA LEU A 57 11.04 3.88 15.97
C LEU A 57 10.64 2.54 15.36
N ALA A 58 9.36 2.14 15.47
CA ALA A 58 8.86 0.90 14.87
C ALA A 58 8.98 0.88 13.34
N LEU A 59 8.76 2.02 12.67
CA LEU A 59 8.90 2.13 11.21
C LEU A 59 10.37 2.26 10.77
N LYS A 60 11.23 2.85 11.59
CA LYS A 60 12.66 3.03 11.30
C LYS A 60 13.46 1.77 11.59
N SER A 61 13.17 1.11 12.70
CA SER A 61 14.01 0.08 13.29
C SER A 61 13.60 -1.30 12.80
N ARG A 62 14.61 -2.16 12.60
CA ARG A 62 14.39 -3.60 12.69
C ARG A 62 14.20 -3.92 14.16
N ILE A 63 13.00 -4.38 14.53
CA ILE A 63 12.71 -4.86 15.88
C ILE A 63 13.75 -5.93 16.22
N GLU A 64 14.39 -5.78 17.38
CA GLU A 64 15.39 -6.72 17.85
C GLU A 64 14.73 -8.07 18.18
N GLY A 65 15.34 -9.17 17.73
CA GLY A 65 14.82 -10.51 17.90
C GLY A 65 15.19 -11.45 16.75
N ARG A 66 15.10 -12.76 16.98
CA ARG A 66 15.23 -13.76 15.92
C ARG A 66 13.92 -13.85 15.14
N ARG A 67 13.98 -13.65 13.83
CA ARG A 67 12.86 -13.98 12.94
C ARG A 67 12.72 -15.49 12.85
N GLY A 68 11.49 -15.97 12.68
CA GLY A 68 11.21 -17.39 12.46
C GLY A 68 11.97 -17.94 11.25
N ILE A 69 12.24 -19.25 11.28
CA ILE A 69 12.86 -19.97 10.16
C ILE A 69 11.84 -20.03 9.01
N GLY A 70 12.27 -19.65 7.80
CA GLY A 70 11.41 -19.58 6.61
C GLY A 70 11.48 -18.22 5.91
N ARG A 71 10.51 -17.92 5.03
CA ARG A 71 10.41 -16.61 4.37
C ARG A 71 10.11 -15.55 5.44
N PRO A 72 10.99 -14.56 5.65
CA PRO A 72 10.71 -13.51 6.63
C PRO A 72 9.47 -12.71 6.23
N GLU A 73 8.59 -12.44 7.19
CA GLU A 73 7.52 -11.47 6.98
C GLU A 73 8.11 -10.10 6.62
N ARG A 74 7.43 -9.41 5.69
CA ARG A 74 7.81 -8.06 5.32
C ARG A 74 7.41 -7.11 6.43
N SER A 75 8.37 -6.28 6.85
CA SER A 75 8.06 -5.17 7.73
C SER A 75 7.34 -4.07 6.94
N TRP A 76 6.63 -3.19 7.65
CA TRP A 76 6.03 -2.02 7.01
C TRP A 76 7.08 -1.13 6.32
N SER A 77 8.32 -1.10 6.82
CA SER A 77 9.45 -0.42 6.19
C SER A 77 9.85 -1.08 4.86
N ASP A 78 9.82 -2.41 4.79
CA ASP A 78 10.11 -3.15 3.55
C ASP A 78 9.00 -2.92 2.51
N ASP A 79 7.74 -2.96 2.94
CA ASP A 79 6.58 -2.64 2.09
C ASP A 79 6.64 -1.19 1.59
N THR A 80 6.96 -0.23 2.45
CA THR A 80 7.06 1.19 2.08
C THR A 80 8.16 1.41 1.04
N LYS A 81 9.32 0.75 1.18
CA LYS A 81 10.38 0.78 0.16
C LYS A 81 9.92 0.18 -1.15
N GLN A 82 9.24 -0.96 -1.10
CA GLN A 82 8.75 -1.62 -2.30
C GLN A 82 7.75 -0.75 -3.06
N TRP A 83 6.76 -0.19 -2.38
CA TRP A 83 5.71 0.62 -3.02
C TRP A 83 6.19 1.99 -3.50
N THR A 84 7.23 2.55 -2.89
CA THR A 84 7.77 3.87 -3.28
C THR A 84 8.96 3.77 -4.24
N HIS A 85 9.41 2.56 -4.55
CA HIS A 85 10.62 2.28 -5.34
C HIS A 85 11.91 2.90 -4.77
N TYR A 86 11.90 3.39 -3.53
CA TYR A 86 13.10 3.89 -2.85
C TYR A 86 13.90 2.76 -2.21
N ARG A 87 15.23 2.86 -2.26
CA ARG A 87 16.13 1.82 -1.74
C ARG A 87 16.36 1.96 -0.25
N THR A 88 16.38 3.19 0.26
CA THR A 88 16.77 3.49 1.63
C THR A 88 15.67 4.21 2.41
N TYR A 89 15.66 4.01 3.72
CA TYR A 89 14.77 4.76 4.61
C TYR A 89 15.10 6.26 4.64
N GLY A 90 16.37 6.63 4.41
CA GLY A 90 16.80 8.03 4.36
C GLY A 90 16.15 8.81 3.23
N GLU A 91 16.08 8.23 2.03
CA GLU A 91 15.38 8.82 0.87
C GLU A 91 13.90 9.01 1.16
N ILE A 92 13.25 7.98 1.71
CA ILE A 92 11.84 8.03 2.10
C ILE A 92 11.61 9.14 3.12
N LYS A 93 12.49 9.26 4.13
CA LYS A 93 12.40 10.29 5.16
C LYS A 93 12.49 11.69 4.56
N GLN A 94 13.49 11.94 3.71
CA GLN A 94 13.69 13.24 3.06
C GLN A 94 12.47 13.65 2.21
N LYS A 95 11.85 12.71 1.50
CA LYS A 95 10.63 12.97 0.72
C LYS A 95 9.41 13.18 1.60
N ALA A 96 9.31 12.44 2.72
CA ALA A 96 8.20 12.51 3.66
C ALA A 96 8.16 13.80 4.49
N GLU A 97 9.31 14.46 4.69
CA GLU A 97 9.42 15.74 5.42
C GLU A 97 8.47 16.80 4.87
N SER A 98 8.35 16.91 3.54
CA SER A 98 7.35 17.77 2.93
C SER A 98 6.03 17.01 2.74
N ARG A 99 5.00 17.42 3.50
CA ARG A 99 3.65 16.86 3.38
C ARG A 99 3.11 16.93 1.94
N GLN A 100 3.39 18.03 1.23
CA GLN A 100 2.92 18.23 -0.14
C GLN A 100 3.65 17.29 -1.11
N LYS A 101 4.99 17.22 -1.06
CA LYS A 101 5.77 16.30 -1.91
C LYS A 101 5.39 14.85 -1.66
N TRP A 102 5.19 14.46 -0.39
CA TRP A 102 4.74 13.12 -0.05
C TRP A 102 3.35 12.81 -0.61
N ARG A 103 2.40 13.74 -0.50
CA ARG A 103 1.04 13.54 -1.03
C ARG A 103 1.04 13.38 -2.54
N VAL A 104 1.82 14.21 -3.24
CA VAL A 104 1.96 14.17 -4.70
C VAL A 104 2.58 12.84 -5.12
N MET A 105 3.70 12.44 -4.52
CA MET A 105 4.33 11.13 -4.80
C MET A 105 3.36 9.94 -4.61
N VAL A 106 2.56 9.94 -3.53
CA VAL A 106 1.58 8.86 -3.31
C VAL A 106 0.44 8.86 -4.35
N VAL A 107 0.16 9.98 -5.01
CA VAL A 107 -0.78 10.01 -6.13
C VAL A 107 -0.08 9.57 -7.42
N ASP A 108 1.12 10.10 -7.66
CA ASP A 108 1.89 9.90 -8.90
C ASP A 108 2.29 8.43 -9.12
N LEU A 109 2.69 7.73 -8.04
CA LEU A 109 3.01 6.30 -8.08
C LEU A 109 1.91 5.44 -8.68
N TRP A 110 0.65 5.90 -8.59
CA TRP A 110 -0.50 5.14 -9.07
C TRP A 110 -1.01 5.64 -10.42
N THR A 111 -0.66 6.86 -10.83
CA THR A 111 -0.87 7.30 -12.22
C THR A 111 0.12 6.64 -13.18
N GLU A 112 1.33 6.33 -12.74
CA GLU A 112 2.35 5.64 -13.55
C GLU A 112 2.03 4.15 -13.76
N GLU A 113 1.41 3.47 -12.78
CA GLU A 113 0.98 2.07 -12.91
C GLU A 113 -0.34 1.88 -13.69
N SER A 114 -1.05 2.96 -14.00
CA SER A 114 -2.34 2.95 -14.71
C SER A 114 -2.24 3.25 -16.21
N ASN A 115 -1.03 3.44 -16.72
CA ASN A 115 -0.67 3.58 -18.15
C ASN A 115 0.06 2.32 -18.63
#